data_AF-A0A430RJ03-F1
#
_entry.id   AF-A0A430RJ03-F1
#
_cell.length_a   1.000
_cell.length_b   1.000
_cell.length_c   1.000
_cell.angle_alpha   90.00
_cell.angle_beta   90.00
_cell.angle_gamma   90.00
#
_symmetry.space_group_name_H-M   'P 1'
#
loop_
_entity.id
_entity.type
_entity.pdbx_description
1 polymer ?
#
loop_
_entity_poly.entity_id
_entity_poly.type
_entity_poly.pdbx_seq_one_letter_code
_entity_poly.pdbx_strand_id
1 'polypeptide(L)'
;MRAPERKEGLWGLLEALLDPKAPSSLRLRGLRLYAGFLLVLQGGVLLLLAWVVPRASHPFLWALALAGGVWLFAQAEAASRTEESLAPLLAVGLGAALFFFLGVMGLLLWPWGFLLLLLGALGFAHSWRRSERILLGRNKA
;
A
#
# COMPACT_ATOMS: atom_id res chain seq x y z
N MET A 1 32.37 7.36 21.04
CA MET A 1 31.86 7.25 19.65
C MET A 1 30.46 7.83 19.62
N ARG A 2 30.26 9.00 19.00
CA ARG A 2 28.94 9.66 18.92
C ARG A 2 28.10 8.92 17.89
N ALA A 3 26.89 8.53 18.27
CA ALA A 3 25.88 8.04 17.32
C ALA A 3 25.71 9.11 16.23
N PRO A 4 25.69 8.76 14.94
CA PRO A 4 25.45 9.73 13.89
C PRO A 4 24.10 10.40 14.15
N GLU A 5 24.09 11.72 14.16
CA GLU A 5 22.87 12.53 14.21
C GLU A 5 21.97 12.12 13.05
N ARG A 6 21.05 11.19 13.32
CA ARG A 6 20.06 10.72 12.37
C ARG A 6 19.14 11.90 12.09
N LYS A 7 19.42 12.61 11.00
CA LYS A 7 18.66 13.78 10.54
C LYS A 7 17.17 13.48 10.63
N GLU A 8 16.43 14.27 11.40
CA GLU A 8 14.97 14.19 11.54
C GLU A 8 14.20 14.59 10.24
N GLY A 9 14.84 14.47 9.08
CA GLY A 9 14.22 14.72 7.78
C GLY A 9 13.43 13.52 7.28
N LEU A 10 12.56 13.75 6.28
CA LEU A 10 11.77 12.73 5.59
C LEU A 10 12.61 11.52 5.14
N TRP A 11 13.84 11.79 4.70
CA TRP A 11 14.82 10.76 4.30
C TRP A 11 15.30 9.89 5.47
N GLY A 12 15.55 10.49 6.64
CA GLY A 12 15.97 9.74 7.83
C GLY A 12 14.88 8.81 8.38
N LEU A 13 13.60 9.10 8.13
CA LEU A 13 12.47 8.23 8.46
C LEU A 13 12.32 7.06 7.48
N LEU A 14 12.54 7.28 6.18
CA LEU A 14 12.55 6.22 5.17
C LEU A 14 13.76 5.29 5.35
N GLU A 15 14.92 5.84 5.68
CA GLU A 15 16.11 5.07 6.01
C GLU A 15 15.92 4.29 7.33
N ALA A 16 15.15 4.83 8.29
CA ALA A 16 14.73 4.08 9.48
C ALA A 16 13.91 2.86 9.13
N LEU A 17 12.99 2.98 8.18
CA LEU A 17 12.11 1.91 7.76
C LEU A 17 12.89 0.71 7.18
N LEU A 18 13.95 0.99 6.44
CA LEU A 18 14.84 -0.01 5.83
C LEU A 18 15.84 -0.61 6.83
N ASP A 19 16.17 0.11 7.90
CA ASP A 19 17.11 -0.35 8.92
C ASP A 19 16.42 -1.27 9.96
N PRO A 20 16.74 -2.58 10.00
CA PRO A 20 16.16 -3.51 10.97
C PRO A 20 16.47 -3.15 12.43
N LYS A 21 17.58 -2.43 12.68
CA LYS A 21 18.04 -2.05 14.02
C LYS A 21 17.46 -0.71 14.50
N ALA A 22 16.73 0.00 13.64
CA ALA A 22 16.13 1.27 14.00
C ALA A 22 14.96 1.08 15.01
N PRO A 23 14.73 2.06 15.90
CA PRO A 23 13.59 2.06 16.81
C PRO A 23 12.27 1.81 16.09
N SER A 24 11.43 0.93 16.65
CA SER A 24 10.11 0.57 16.11
C SER A 24 9.20 1.79 15.87
N SER A 25 9.31 2.83 16.71
CA SER A 25 8.59 4.10 16.56
C SER A 25 9.00 4.90 15.31
N LEU A 26 10.30 4.92 14.97
CA LEU A 26 10.81 5.57 13.76
C LEU A 26 10.44 4.77 12.51
N ARG A 27 10.51 3.44 12.58
CA ARG A 27 10.05 2.54 11.51
C ARG A 27 8.56 2.71 11.23
N LEU A 28 7.73 2.84 12.26
CA LEU A 28 6.29 3.09 12.11
C LEU A 28 6.01 4.44 11.42
N ARG A 29 6.72 5.50 11.83
CA ARG A 29 6.62 6.82 11.18
C ARG A 29 7.06 6.75 9.71
N GLY A 30 8.15 6.06 9.41
CA GLY A 30 8.61 5.83 8.04
C GLY A 30 7.57 5.06 7.21
N LEU A 31 6.97 4.01 7.78
CA LEU A 31 5.92 3.23 7.11
C LEU A 31 4.69 4.09 6.80
N ARG A 32 4.24 4.91 7.76
CA ARG A 32 3.13 5.84 7.56
C ARG A 32 3.42 6.87 6.48
N LEU A 33 4.64 7.41 6.47
CA LEU A 33 5.08 8.35 5.45
C LEU A 33 5.05 7.69 4.07
N TYR A 34 5.63 6.49 3.96
CA TYR A 34 5.66 5.71 2.73
C TYR A 34 4.26 5.37 2.23
N ALA A 35 3.39 4.88 3.10
CA ALA A 35 2.03 4.50 2.75
C ALA A 35 1.19 5.74 2.37
N GLY A 36 1.33 6.85 3.10
CA GLY A 36 0.68 8.13 2.76
C GLY A 36 1.16 8.67 1.42
N PHE A 37 2.47 8.62 1.15
CA PHE A 37 3.05 9.02 -0.13
C PHE A 37 2.49 8.18 -1.29
N LEU A 38 2.44 6.85 -1.14
CA LEU A 38 1.87 5.96 -2.15
C LEU A 38 0.39 6.26 -2.42
N LEU A 39 -0.39 6.51 -1.36
CA LEU A 39 -1.81 6.83 -1.49
C LEU A 39 -2.01 8.15 -2.27
N VAL A 40 -1.25 9.19 -1.95
CA VAL A 40 -1.33 10.48 -2.64
C VAL A 40 -0.88 10.36 -4.09
N LEU A 41 0.24 9.67 -4.33
CA LEU A 41 0.77 9.47 -5.68
C LEU A 41 -0.23 8.69 -6.55
N GLN A 42 -0.71 7.54 -6.08
CA GLN A 42 -1.64 6.71 -6.83
C GLN A 42 -3.01 7.36 -6.98
N GLY A 43 -3.51 8.02 -5.93
CA GLY A 43 -4.75 8.79 -5.99
C GLY A 43 -4.67 9.94 -6.98
N GLY A 44 -3.53 10.65 -7.02
CA GLY A 44 -3.28 11.71 -8.01
C GLY A 44 -3.25 11.17 -9.44
N VAL A 45 -2.57 10.04 -9.67
CA VAL A 45 -2.56 9.39 -10.99
C VAL A 45 -3.96 8.91 -11.39
N LEU A 46 -4.72 8.28 -10.48
CA LEU A 46 -6.09 7.88 -10.73
C LEU A 46 -7.00 9.07 -11.05
N LEU A 47 -6.80 10.19 -10.36
CA LEU A 47 -7.54 11.43 -10.64
C LEU A 47 -7.24 11.93 -12.06
N LEU A 48 -5.98 11.93 -12.49
CA LEU A 48 -5.61 12.30 -13.86
C LEU A 48 -6.21 11.32 -14.88
N LEU A 49 -6.13 10.01 -14.60
CA LEU A 49 -6.68 8.97 -15.46
C LEU A 49 -8.21 9.06 -15.57
N ALA A 50 -8.91 9.54 -14.54
CA ALA A 50 -10.36 9.70 -14.59
C ALA A 50 -10.84 10.63 -15.71
N TRP A 51 -9.98 11.55 -16.18
CA TRP A 51 -10.29 12.46 -17.29
C TRP A 51 -9.92 11.89 -18.66
N VAL A 52 -8.95 10.97 -18.72
CA VAL A 52 -8.36 10.48 -19.98
C VAL A 52 -8.86 9.08 -20.35
N VAL A 53 -9.20 8.26 -19.37
CA VAL A 53 -9.53 6.85 -19.59
C VAL A 53 -10.94 6.69 -20.18
N PRO A 54 -11.07 6.04 -21.36
CA PRO A 54 -12.37 5.76 -21.94
C PRO A 54 -13.13 4.73 -21.11
N ARG A 55 -14.44 4.93 -20.98
CA ARG A 55 -15.32 4.02 -20.23
C ARG A 55 -15.62 2.79 -21.08
N ALA A 56 -15.47 1.60 -20.48
CA ALA A 56 -15.68 0.33 -21.13
C ALA A 56 -16.44 -0.61 -20.18
N SER A 57 -17.68 -0.95 -20.54
CA SER A 57 -18.53 -1.82 -19.73
C SER A 57 -18.45 -3.27 -20.22
N HIS A 58 -17.27 -3.88 -20.18
CA HIS A 58 -17.07 -5.27 -20.58
C HIS A 58 -17.07 -6.25 -19.40
N PRO A 59 -17.79 -7.37 -19.45
CA PRO A 59 -17.84 -8.36 -18.36
C PRO A 59 -16.48 -9.01 -18.08
N PHE A 60 -15.61 -9.13 -19.09
CA PHE A 60 -14.25 -9.61 -18.89
C PHE A 60 -13.39 -8.69 -18.00
N LEU A 61 -13.67 -7.38 -18.00
CA LEU A 61 -12.98 -6.45 -17.10
C LEU A 61 -13.39 -6.70 -15.65
N TRP A 62 -14.66 -7.04 -15.38
CA TRP A 62 -15.08 -7.44 -14.03
C TRP A 62 -14.36 -8.70 -13.56
N ALA A 63 -14.30 -9.73 -14.41
CA ALA A 63 -13.59 -10.97 -14.09
C ALA A 63 -12.10 -10.70 -13.81
N LEU A 64 -11.46 -9.86 -14.63
CA LEU A 64 -10.06 -9.49 -14.45
C LEU A 64 -9.84 -8.65 -13.18
N ALA A 65 -10.75 -7.72 -12.87
CA ALA A 65 -10.67 -6.92 -11.65
C ALA A 65 -10.77 -7.79 -10.39
N LEU A 66 -11.70 -8.75 -10.39
CA LEU A 66 -11.87 -9.68 -9.27
C LEU A 66 -10.69 -10.63 -9.15
N ALA A 67 -10.29 -11.29 -10.25
CA ALA A 67 -9.16 -12.22 -10.23
C ALA A 67 -7.85 -11.54 -9.84
N GLY A 68 -7.54 -10.41 -10.47
CA GLY A 68 -6.33 -9.62 -10.17
C GLY A 68 -6.37 -9.01 -8.78
N GLY A 69 -7.53 -8.52 -8.33
CA GLY A 69 -7.70 -7.96 -7.00
C GLY A 69 -7.52 -9.01 -5.90
N VAL A 70 -8.16 -10.17 -6.03
CA VAL A 70 -7.99 -11.29 -5.09
C VAL A 70 -6.54 -11.77 -5.09
N TRP A 71 -5.91 -11.90 -6.26
CA TRP A 71 -4.52 -12.29 -6.37
C TRP A 71 -3.57 -11.32 -5.66
N LEU A 72 -3.70 -10.01 -5.92
CA LEU A 72 -2.88 -8.98 -5.26
C LEU A 72 -3.12 -8.93 -3.75
N PHE A 73 -4.37 -9.06 -3.32
CA PHE A 73 -4.70 -9.12 -1.90
C PHE A 73 -4.07 -10.34 -1.22
N ALA A 74 -4.13 -11.52 -1.86
CA ALA A 74 -3.49 -12.73 -1.36
C ALA A 74 -1.96 -12.57 -1.28
N GLN A 75 -1.33 -11.92 -2.26
CA GLN A 75 0.10 -11.62 -2.21
C GLN A 75 0.46 -10.64 -1.08
N ALA A 76 -0.34 -9.59 -0.88
CA ALA A 76 -0.14 -8.65 0.23
C ALA A 76 -0.25 -9.36 1.60
N GLU A 77 -1.24 -10.24 1.75
CA GLU A 77 -1.42 -11.07 2.94
C GLU A 77 -0.24 -12.02 3.14
N ALA A 78 0.20 -12.72 2.09
CA ALA A 78 1.34 -13.62 2.15
C ALA A 78 2.63 -12.88 2.56
N ALA A 79 2.90 -11.73 1.95
CA ALA A 79 4.03 -10.87 2.30
C ALA A 79 3.99 -10.47 3.78
N SER A 80 2.81 -10.14 4.31
CA SER A 80 2.66 -9.76 5.73
C SER A 80 2.95 -10.89 6.74
N ARG A 81 2.98 -12.14 6.29
CA ARG A 81 3.26 -13.32 7.13
C ARG A 81 4.72 -13.75 7.11
N THR A 82 5.52 -13.16 6.22
CA THR A 82 6.95 -13.46 6.16
C THR A 82 7.68 -12.81 7.34
N GLU A 83 8.69 -13.49 7.87
CA GLU A 83 9.51 -12.98 8.98
C GLU A 83 10.57 -11.95 8.52
N GLU A 84 10.61 -11.64 7.22
CA GLU A 84 11.57 -10.72 6.66
C GLU A 84 11.41 -9.31 7.24
N SER A 85 12.53 -8.60 7.45
CA SER A 85 12.50 -7.23 7.96
C SER A 85 11.73 -6.27 7.04
N LEU A 86 11.65 -6.59 5.75
CA LEU A 86 10.97 -5.80 4.72
C LEU A 86 9.52 -6.21 4.49
N ALA A 87 9.02 -7.24 5.18
CA ALA A 87 7.65 -7.74 5.05
C ALA A 87 6.58 -6.63 5.16
N PRO A 88 6.67 -5.68 6.12
CA PRO A 88 5.68 -4.60 6.24
C PRO A 88 5.68 -3.64 5.06
N LEU A 89 6.86 -3.42 4.45
CA LEU A 89 7.04 -2.53 3.29
C LEU A 89 6.43 -3.16 2.03
N LEU A 90 6.72 -4.44 1.81
CA LEU A 90 6.17 -5.21 0.69
C LEU A 90 4.65 -5.32 0.78
N ALA A 91 4.11 -5.62 1.97
CA ALA A 91 2.67 -5.70 2.18
C ALA A 91 1.97 -4.37 1.86
N VAL A 92 2.53 -3.23 2.31
CA VAL A 92 1.98 -1.90 1.99
C VAL A 92 2.11 -1.59 0.50
N GLY A 93 3.25 -1.90 -0.13
CA GLY A 93 3.46 -1.72 -1.56
C GLY A 93 2.47 -2.53 -2.41
N LEU A 94 2.23 -3.79 -2.06
CA LEU A 94 1.24 -4.66 -2.71
C LEU A 94 -0.19 -4.18 -2.46
N GLY A 95 -0.49 -3.69 -1.26
CA GLY A 95 -1.77 -3.06 -0.96
C GLY A 95 -2.01 -1.81 -1.81
N ALA A 96 -0.96 -1.01 -2.05
CA ALA A 96 -1.04 0.16 -2.92
C ALA A 96 -1.24 -0.27 -4.37
N ALA A 97 -0.50 -1.29 -4.85
CA ALA A 97 -0.72 -1.86 -6.17
C ALA A 97 -2.17 -2.37 -6.35
N LEU A 98 -2.75 -3.00 -5.32
CA LEU A 98 -4.16 -3.40 -5.28
C LEU A 98 -5.10 -2.20 -5.42
N PHE A 99 -4.88 -1.13 -4.64
CA PHE A 99 -5.68 0.09 -4.74
C PHE A 99 -5.62 0.71 -6.13
N PHE A 100 -4.41 0.86 -6.68
CA PHE A 100 -4.23 1.43 -8.01
C PHE A 100 -4.87 0.57 -9.10
N PHE A 101 -4.62 -0.74 -9.10
CA PHE A 101 -5.18 -1.67 -10.07
C PHE A 101 -6.71 -1.64 -10.05
N LEU A 102 -7.33 -1.80 -8.88
CA LEU A 102 -8.79 -1.74 -8.76
C LEU A 102 -9.34 -0.35 -9.05
N GLY A 103 -8.58 0.71 -8.78
CA GLY A 103 -8.93 2.07 -9.16
C GLY A 103 -9.00 2.24 -10.68
N VAL A 104 -7.99 1.78 -11.42
CA VAL A 104 -7.98 1.82 -12.89
C VAL A 104 -9.15 1.01 -13.46
N MET A 105 -9.37 -0.20 -12.94
CA MET A 105 -10.51 -1.03 -13.34
C MET A 105 -11.85 -0.37 -13.00
N GLY A 106 -11.92 0.31 -11.86
CA GLY A 106 -13.10 1.07 -11.43
C GLY A 106 -13.43 2.25 -12.32
N LEU A 107 -12.40 2.96 -12.82
CA LEU A 107 -12.56 4.04 -13.80
C LEU A 107 -13.05 3.51 -15.16
N LEU A 108 -12.47 2.41 -15.63
CA LEU A 108 -12.90 1.74 -16.87
C LEU A 108 -14.38 1.31 -16.77
N LEU A 109 -14.78 0.77 -15.62
CA LEU A 109 -16.12 0.24 -15.36
C LEU A 109 -17.11 1.29 -14.80
N TRP A 110 -16.80 2.58 -14.89
CA TRP A 110 -17.67 3.64 -14.37
C TRP A 110 -19.09 3.58 -14.98
N PRO A 111 -20.17 3.75 -14.19
CA PRO A 111 -20.19 4.16 -12.78
C PRO A 111 -20.10 3.01 -11.75
N TRP A 112 -20.49 1.80 -12.12
CA TRP A 112 -20.56 0.67 -11.18
C TRP A 112 -19.18 0.22 -10.66
N GLY A 113 -18.11 0.51 -11.42
CA GLY A 113 -16.73 0.29 -11.02
C GLY A 113 -16.28 1.08 -9.79
N PHE A 114 -17.05 2.07 -9.32
CA PHE A 114 -16.74 2.79 -8.07
C PHE A 114 -16.59 1.84 -6.86
N LEU A 115 -17.35 0.74 -6.84
CA LEU A 115 -17.22 -0.28 -5.80
C LEU A 115 -15.80 -0.89 -5.78
N LEU A 116 -15.18 -1.10 -6.94
CA LEU A 116 -13.82 -1.62 -7.02
C LEU A 116 -12.80 -0.65 -6.41
N LEU A 117 -12.98 0.65 -6.63
CA LEU A 117 -12.15 1.67 -6.01
C LEU A 117 -12.25 1.61 -4.47
N LEU A 118 -13.47 1.48 -3.93
CA LEU A 118 -13.70 1.32 -2.50
C LEU A 118 -13.05 0.03 -1.96
N LEU A 119 -13.21 -1.09 -2.67
CA LEU A 119 -12.55 -2.36 -2.31
C LEU A 119 -11.02 -2.23 -2.30
N GLY A 120 -10.44 -1.56 -3.30
CA GLY A 120 -9.01 -1.28 -3.36
C GLY A 120 -8.54 -0.45 -2.17
N ALA A 121 -9.28 0.61 -1.81
CA ALA A 121 -8.96 1.47 -0.68
C ALA A 121 -9.04 0.71 0.65
N LEU A 122 -10.07 -0.13 0.81
CA LEU A 122 -10.20 -1.01 1.99
C LEU A 122 -9.07 -2.03 2.07
N GLY A 123 -8.70 -2.65 0.95
CA GLY A 123 -7.58 -3.59 0.88
C GLY A 123 -6.24 -2.94 1.25
N PHE A 124 -5.98 -1.73 0.74
CA PHE A 124 -4.81 -0.95 1.10
C PHE A 124 -4.81 -0.57 2.59
N ALA A 125 -5.93 -0.05 3.11
CA ALA A 125 -6.06 0.31 4.52
C ALA A 125 -5.89 -0.90 5.44
N HIS A 126 -6.40 -2.06 5.03
CA HIS A 126 -6.20 -3.32 5.74
C HIS A 126 -4.72 -3.70 5.80
N SER A 127 -4.03 -3.66 4.65
CA SER A 127 -2.60 -3.98 4.56
C SER A 127 -1.76 -3.01 5.39
N TRP A 128 -2.04 -1.71 5.31
CA TRP A 128 -1.42 -0.68 6.15
C TRP A 128 -1.58 -1.01 7.64
N ARG A 129 -2.82 -1.14 8.13
CA ARG A 129 -3.08 -1.40 9.55
C ARG A 129 -2.45 -2.70 10.03
N ARG A 130 -2.35 -3.70 9.16
CA ARG A 130 -1.70 -4.97 9.48
C ARG A 130 -0.19 -4.80 9.61
N SER A 131 0.46 -4.09 8.69
CA SER A 131 1.89 -3.77 8.76
C SER A 131 2.25 -2.94 10.01
N GLU A 132 1.40 -2.00 10.42
CA GLU A 132 1.59 -1.28 11.69
C GLU A 132 1.53 -2.23 12.90
N ARG A 133 0.55 -3.14 12.92
CA ARG A 133 0.42 -4.13 14.01
C ARG A 133 1.62 -5.07 14.09
N ILE A 134 2.17 -5.49 12.94
CA ILE A 134 3.37 -6.34 12.89
C ILE A 134 4.58 -5.61 13.50
N LEU A 135 4.78 -4.34 13.13
CA LEU A 135 5.86 -3.52 13.67
C LEU A 135 5.69 -3.22 15.17
N LEU A 136 4.46 -3.00 15.63
CA LEU A 136 4.15 -2.80 17.06
C LEU A 136 4.27 -4.10 17.87
N GLY A 137 3.92 -5.25 17.28
CA GLY A 137 3.99 -6.57 17.91
C GLY A 137 5.43 -7.04 18.15
N ARG A 138 6.36 -6.71 17.24
CA ARG A 138 7.81 -6.95 17.44
C ARG A 138 8.42 -6.20 18.63
N ASN A 139 7.72 -5.24 19.22
CA ASN A 139 8.18 -4.49 20.38
C ASN A 139 7.83 -5.16 21.72
N LYS A 140 7.06 -6.28 21.69
CA LYS A 140 6.61 -7.02 22.88
C LYS A 140 7.25 -8.40 23.04
N ALA A 141 8.05 -8.84 22.08
CA ALA A 141 8.83 -10.08 22.13
C ALA A 141 10.30 -9.72 22.35
#